data_AF-A0A4Q4TJI4-F1
#
_entry.id   AF-A0A4Q4TJI4-F1
#
_cell.length_a   1.000
_cell.length_b   1.000
_cell.length_c   1.000
_cell.angle_alpha   90.00
_cell.angle_beta   90.00
_cell.angle_gamma   90.00
#
_symmetry.space_group_name_H-M   'P 1'
#
loop_
_entity.id
_entity.type
_entity.pdbx_description
1 polymer ?
#
loop_
_entity_poly.entity_id
_entity_poly.type
_entity_poly.pdbx_seq_one_letter_code
_entity_poly.pdbx_strand_id
1 'polypeptide(L)'
;MVFSVVAGTGLSKMGRYRPWHFSRMALFAIGYGLFSLLDENSSTAFWASVQCLGAISIGVWMAATLPGVQAPLAETEVAVVTGTWGFLCCFGGIWGIAIPGAIFNSKVDQLVITRLEDEDMRALLSNGGAYGLASGGFITSLNHDPALEAAVKSTYADSLKLAWQVGIGFSLVGVILSLATKEIPRRTELGDAVWLG
;
A
#
# COMPACT_ATOMS: atom_id res chain seq x y z
N MET A 1 11.63 -6.02 -8.21
CA MET A 1 12.15 -5.64 -9.55
C MET A 1 11.58 -6.47 -10.69
N VAL A 2 11.44 -7.80 -10.58
CA VAL A 2 10.90 -8.64 -11.67
C VAL A 2 9.52 -8.18 -12.18
N PHE A 3 8.56 -7.92 -11.28
CA PHE A 3 7.23 -7.42 -11.67
C PHE A 3 7.27 -6.05 -12.35
N SER A 4 8.21 -5.17 -11.96
CA SER A 4 8.41 -3.86 -12.59
C SER A 4 8.93 -3.99 -14.02
N VAL A 5 9.82 -4.95 -14.29
CA VAL A 5 10.31 -5.23 -15.65
C VAL A 5 9.17 -5.72 -16.55
N VAL A 6 8.34 -6.64 -16.05
CA VAL A 6 7.17 -7.14 -16.78
C VAL A 6 6.16 -6.02 -17.05
N ALA A 7 5.83 -5.21 -16.03
CA ALA A 7 4.95 -4.06 -16.21
C ALA A 7 5.52 -3.02 -17.19
N GLY A 8 6.82 -2.74 -17.11
CA GLY A 8 7.51 -1.79 -17.99
C GLY A 8 7.54 -2.24 -19.46
N THR A 9 7.72 -3.54 -19.71
CA THR A 9 7.63 -4.10 -21.08
C THR A 9 6.21 -4.01 -21.64
N GLY A 10 5.19 -4.27 -20.81
CA GLY A 10 3.78 -4.08 -21.18
C GLY A 10 3.44 -2.62 -21.50
N LEU A 11 3.88 -1.69 -20.64
CA LEU A 11 3.68 -0.25 -20.84
C LEU A 11 4.35 0.24 -22.13
N SER A 12 5.57 -0.22 -22.39
CA SER A 12 6.34 0.14 -23.59
C SER A 12 5.63 -0.29 -24.88
N LYS A 13 4.92 -1.43 -24.86
CA LYS A 13 4.13 -1.91 -26.00
C LYS A 13 2.79 -1.20 -26.17
N MET A 14 2.15 -0.80 -25.07
CA MET A 14 0.77 -0.29 -25.11
C MET A 14 0.69 1.24 -25.31
N GLY A 15 1.76 1.99 -25.05
CA GLY A 15 1.90 3.42 -25.39
C GLY A 15 0.94 4.38 -24.67
N ARG A 16 0.11 3.87 -23.76
CA ARG A 16 -0.94 4.60 -23.03
C ARG A 16 -0.74 4.41 -21.53
N TYR A 17 -0.57 5.50 -20.77
CA TYR A 17 -0.31 5.45 -19.32
C TYR A 17 -1.57 5.32 -18.46
N ARG A 18 -2.72 5.81 -18.95
CA ARG A 18 -3.99 5.85 -18.19
C ARG A 18 -4.50 4.47 -17.74
N PRO A 19 -4.51 3.41 -18.58
CA PRO A 19 -4.92 2.07 -18.15
C PRO A 19 -4.06 1.49 -17.02
N TRP A 20 -2.78 1.86 -16.95
CA TRP A 20 -1.86 1.38 -15.91
C TRP A 20 -2.08 2.06 -14.56
N HIS A 21 -2.47 3.35 -14.55
CA HIS A 21 -2.85 4.02 -13.31
C HIS A 21 -4.15 3.47 -12.74
N PHE A 22 -5.12 3.13 -13.60
CA PHE A 22 -6.33 2.47 -13.17
C PHE A 22 -6.05 1.05 -12.64
N SER A 23 -5.28 0.24 -13.39
CA SER A 23 -5.02 -1.16 -13.03
C SER A 23 -4.29 -1.29 -11.70
N ARG A 24 -3.25 -0.47 -11.44
CA ARG A 24 -2.55 -0.50 -10.14
C ARG A 24 -3.49 -0.18 -8.98
N MET A 25 -4.42 0.75 -9.16
CA MET A 25 -5.26 1.22 -8.06
C MET A 25 -6.42 0.25 -7.79
N ALA A 26 -6.91 -0.41 -8.84
CA ALA A 26 -7.78 -1.56 -8.71
C ALA A 26 -7.09 -2.73 -7.99
N LEU A 27 -5.82 -3.03 -8.34
CA LEU A 27 -5.06 -4.07 -7.66
C LEU A 27 -4.82 -3.76 -6.18
N PHE A 28 -4.56 -2.51 -5.81
CA PHE A 28 -4.49 -2.09 -4.40
C PHE A 28 -5.84 -2.25 -3.68
N ALA A 29 -6.95 -1.84 -4.29
CA ALA A 29 -8.28 -2.02 -3.70
C ALA A 29 -8.60 -3.51 -3.47
N ILE A 30 -8.28 -4.37 -4.43
CA ILE A 30 -8.44 -5.83 -4.30
C ILE A 30 -7.53 -6.37 -3.20
N GLY A 31 -6.26 -5.96 -3.17
CA GLY A 31 -5.30 -6.38 -2.15
C GLY A 31 -5.75 -6.02 -0.74
N TYR A 32 -6.18 -4.77 -0.51
CA TYR A 32 -6.74 -4.37 0.79
C TYR A 32 -8.05 -5.08 1.12
N GLY A 33 -8.89 -5.34 0.11
CA GLY A 33 -10.08 -6.18 0.27
C GLY A 33 -9.75 -7.58 0.77
N LEU A 34 -8.78 -8.25 0.14
CA LEU A 34 -8.31 -9.57 0.55
C LEU A 34 -7.64 -9.54 1.93
N PHE A 35 -6.85 -8.50 2.23
CA PHE A 35 -6.28 -8.31 3.57
C PHE A 35 -7.34 -8.12 4.65
N SER A 36 -8.48 -7.51 4.33
CA SER A 36 -9.59 -7.37 5.28
C SER A 36 -10.32 -8.69 5.60
N LEU A 37 -10.04 -9.75 4.83
CA LEU A 37 -10.54 -11.11 5.09
C LEU A 37 -9.57 -11.93 5.96
N LEU A 38 -8.37 -11.43 6.24
CA LEU A 38 -7.45 -12.12 7.14
C LEU A 38 -8.03 -12.17 8.55
N ASP A 39 -7.87 -13.33 9.16
CA ASP A 39 -8.17 -13.62 10.55
C ASP A 39 -6.98 -14.37 11.20
N GLU A 40 -7.10 -14.68 12.49
CA GLU A 40 -6.08 -15.42 13.24
C GLU A 40 -5.83 -16.84 12.73
N ASN A 41 -6.72 -17.40 11.92
CA ASN A 41 -6.66 -18.76 11.38
C ASN A 41 -6.19 -18.82 9.93
N SER A 42 -5.88 -17.67 9.34
CA SER A 42 -5.53 -17.56 7.93
C SER A 42 -4.22 -18.26 7.61
N SER A 43 -4.25 -19.11 6.58
CA SER A 43 -3.08 -19.89 6.17
C SER A 43 -1.91 -19.03 5.67
N THR A 44 -0.69 -19.54 5.82
CA THR A 44 0.52 -18.87 5.30
C THR A 44 0.45 -18.62 3.79
N ALA A 45 -0.08 -19.59 3.04
CA ALA A 45 -0.23 -19.47 1.59
C ALA A 45 -1.16 -18.32 1.19
N PHE A 46 -2.23 -18.09 1.97
CA PHE A 46 -3.20 -17.04 1.68
C PHE A 46 -2.56 -15.65 1.82
N TRP A 47 -2.02 -15.31 2.99
CA TRP A 47 -1.44 -13.98 3.19
C TRP A 47 -0.22 -13.74 2.30
N ALA A 48 0.59 -14.76 2.03
CA ALA A 48 1.71 -14.65 1.10
C ALA A 48 1.26 -14.35 -0.33
N SER A 49 0.16 -14.95 -0.78
CA SER A 49 -0.43 -14.68 -2.10
C SER A 49 -0.95 -13.25 -2.21
N VAL A 50 -1.57 -12.72 -1.14
CA VAL A 50 -2.01 -11.31 -1.10
C VAL A 50 -0.81 -10.35 -1.14
N GLN A 51 0.29 -10.68 -0.47
CA GLN A 51 1.54 -9.90 -0.55
C GLN A 51 2.12 -9.87 -1.98
N CYS A 52 2.05 -11.00 -2.70
CA CYS A 52 2.44 -11.04 -4.12
C CYS A 52 1.61 -10.07 -4.98
N LEU A 53 0.30 -9.97 -4.73
CA LEU A 53 -0.57 -9.00 -5.40
C LEU A 53 -0.16 -7.55 -5.10
N GLY A 54 0.17 -7.25 -3.84
CA GLY A 54 0.73 -5.96 -3.44
C GLY A 54 2.04 -5.63 -4.17
N ALA A 55 2.94 -6.61 -4.26
CA ALA A 55 4.22 -6.46 -4.96
C ALA A 55 4.04 -6.19 -6.46
N ILE A 56 3.05 -6.81 -7.11
CA ILE A 56 2.69 -6.53 -8.51
C ILE A 56 2.20 -5.08 -8.65
N SER A 57 1.33 -4.63 -7.76
CA SER A 57 0.78 -3.25 -7.77
C SER A 57 1.87 -2.19 -7.65
N ILE A 58 2.82 -2.38 -6.73
CA ILE A 58 3.99 -1.53 -6.56
C ILE A 58 4.89 -1.60 -7.80
N GLY A 59 5.06 -2.78 -8.39
CA GLY A 59 5.84 -2.97 -9.61
C GLY A 59 5.31 -2.14 -10.78
N VAL A 60 3.99 -2.15 -10.98
CA VAL A 60 3.32 -1.31 -12.00
C VAL A 60 3.50 0.18 -11.71
N TRP A 61 3.36 0.59 -10.45
CA TRP A 61 3.56 1.99 -10.05
C TRP A 61 4.99 2.48 -10.35
N MET A 62 6.00 1.72 -9.98
CA MET A 62 7.40 2.10 -10.27
C MET A 62 7.69 2.18 -11.76
N ALA A 63 7.13 1.25 -12.55
CA ALA A 63 7.37 1.19 -13.99
C ALA A 63 6.65 2.29 -14.78
N ALA A 64 5.47 2.72 -14.34
CA ALA A 64 4.61 3.57 -15.14
C ALA A 64 4.66 5.05 -14.79
N THR A 65 4.79 5.39 -13.52
CA THR A 65 4.53 6.77 -13.13
C THR A 65 5.66 7.70 -13.62
N LEU A 66 6.97 7.32 -13.54
CA LEU A 66 8.08 8.31 -13.68
C LEU A 66 8.31 8.61 -15.14
N PRO A 67 8.40 7.58 -15.99
CA PRO A 67 8.39 7.81 -17.43
C PRO A 67 7.12 8.54 -17.88
N GLY A 68 5.97 8.29 -17.24
CA GLY A 68 4.71 8.94 -17.58
C GLY A 68 4.69 10.44 -17.33
N VAL A 69 5.23 10.90 -16.18
CA VAL A 69 5.31 12.33 -15.86
C VAL A 69 6.46 13.01 -16.62
N GLN A 70 7.54 12.29 -16.92
CA GLN A 70 8.68 12.81 -17.71
C GLN A 70 8.37 12.92 -19.21
N ALA A 71 7.54 12.01 -19.76
CA ALA A 71 7.30 11.92 -21.21
C ALA A 71 6.87 13.22 -21.93
N PRO A 72 6.02 14.10 -21.35
CA PRO A 72 5.60 15.33 -22.03
C PRO A 72 6.55 16.52 -21.81
N LEU A 73 7.62 16.39 -21.02
CA LEU A 73 8.45 17.50 -20.55
C LEU A 73 9.73 17.67 -21.36
N ALA A 74 10.30 18.88 -21.30
CA ALA A 74 11.62 19.15 -21.86
C ALA A 74 12.72 18.54 -20.97
N GLU A 75 13.88 18.21 -21.55
CA GLU A 75 15.03 17.63 -20.82
C GLU A 75 15.48 18.49 -19.63
N THR A 76 15.34 19.82 -19.76
CA THR A 76 15.67 20.78 -18.70
C THR A 76 14.79 20.65 -17.45
N GLU A 77 13.59 20.08 -17.57
CA GLU A 77 12.63 19.92 -16.48
C GLU A 77 12.68 18.54 -15.83
N VAL A 78 13.36 17.56 -16.44
CA VAL A 78 13.42 16.17 -15.98
C VAL A 78 13.98 16.06 -14.56
N ALA A 79 15.03 16.83 -14.23
CA ALA A 79 15.63 16.81 -12.90
C ALA A 79 14.65 17.33 -11.83
N VAL A 80 13.96 18.44 -12.11
CA VAL A 80 12.99 19.07 -11.19
C VAL A 80 11.82 18.14 -10.92
N VAL A 81 11.28 17.52 -11.97
CA VAL A 81 10.16 16.58 -11.85
C VAL A 81 10.54 15.29 -11.12
N THR A 82 11.76 14.80 -11.33
CA THR A 82 12.27 13.63 -10.61
C THR A 82 12.43 13.94 -9.11
N GLY A 83 12.94 15.13 -8.77
CA GLY A 83 13.02 15.57 -7.37
C GLY A 83 11.63 15.74 -6.73
N THR A 84 10.70 16.36 -7.45
CA THR A 84 9.31 16.56 -7.00
C THR A 84 8.59 15.24 -6.77
N TRP A 85 8.76 14.27 -7.68
CA TRP A 85 8.32 12.91 -7.46
C TRP A 85 8.86 12.36 -6.15
N GLY A 86 10.20 12.37 -5.99
CA GLY A 86 10.86 11.76 -4.83
C GLY A 86 10.28 12.32 -3.54
N PHE A 87 10.13 13.63 -3.47
CA PHE A 87 9.47 14.33 -2.38
C PHE A 87 8.03 13.83 -2.15
N LEU A 88 7.20 13.73 -3.19
CA LEU A 88 5.82 13.24 -3.08
C LEU A 88 5.75 11.79 -2.59
N CYS A 89 6.68 10.92 -3.00
CA CYS A 89 6.78 9.56 -2.48
C CYS A 89 7.09 9.53 -0.99
N CYS A 90 8.07 10.31 -0.55
CA CYS A 90 8.42 10.40 0.87
C CYS A 90 7.26 10.96 1.69
N PHE A 91 6.63 12.04 1.21
CA PHE A 91 5.47 12.66 1.87
C PHE A 91 4.30 11.67 1.97
N GLY A 92 3.97 10.98 0.87
CA GLY A 92 2.96 9.94 0.85
C GLY A 92 3.30 8.76 1.77
N GLY A 93 4.58 8.37 1.85
CA GLY A 93 5.06 7.32 2.74
C GLY A 93 4.87 7.64 4.22
N ILE A 94 5.10 8.90 4.63
CA ILE A 94 4.87 9.35 6.01
C ILE A 94 3.40 9.13 6.40
N TRP A 95 2.46 9.64 5.58
CA TRP A 95 1.03 9.47 5.84
C TRP A 95 0.55 8.03 5.66
N GLY A 96 1.18 7.29 4.75
CA GLY A 96 0.90 5.88 4.49
C GLY A 96 1.21 4.97 5.68
N ILE A 97 2.10 5.39 6.58
CA ILE A 97 2.40 4.67 7.83
C ILE A 97 1.59 5.27 9.00
N ALA A 98 1.55 6.60 9.10
CA ALA A 98 0.92 7.30 10.22
C ALA A 98 -0.59 7.03 10.32
N ILE A 99 -1.33 7.06 9.21
CA ILE A 99 -2.79 6.87 9.20
C ILE A 99 -3.17 5.45 9.65
N PRO A 100 -2.64 4.36 9.04
CA PRO A 100 -2.92 3.01 9.52
C PRO A 100 -2.50 2.77 10.97
N GLY A 101 -1.35 3.31 11.40
CA GLY A 101 -0.88 3.19 12.77
C GLY A 101 -1.83 3.85 13.78
N ALA A 102 -2.32 5.06 13.47
CA ALA A 102 -3.30 5.76 14.30
C ALA A 102 -4.64 5.01 14.37
N ILE A 103 -5.13 4.50 13.24
CA ILE A 103 -6.37 3.69 13.19
C ILE A 103 -6.21 2.40 14.00
N PHE A 104 -5.10 1.70 13.82
CA PHE A 104 -4.79 0.48 14.54
C PHE A 104 -4.79 0.72 16.05
N ASN A 105 -4.03 1.71 16.53
CA ASN A 105 -3.93 2.01 17.96
C ASN A 105 -5.28 2.42 18.54
N SER A 106 -6.01 3.32 17.86
CA SER A 106 -7.33 3.73 18.31
C SER A 106 -8.31 2.57 18.40
N LYS A 107 -8.20 1.59 17.47
CA LYS A 107 -9.05 0.40 17.50
C LYS A 107 -8.65 -0.57 18.60
N VAL A 108 -7.35 -0.76 18.84
CA VAL A 108 -6.86 -1.54 19.98
C VAL A 108 -7.38 -0.95 21.29
N ASP A 109 -7.23 0.36 21.51
CA ASP A 109 -7.66 1.04 22.74
C ASP A 109 -9.16 0.80 23.02
N GLN A 110 -10.00 0.68 21.98
CA GLN A 110 -11.41 0.32 22.13
C GLN A 110 -11.61 -1.16 22.47
N LEU A 111 -10.89 -2.05 21.78
CA LEU A 111 -11.11 -3.50 21.90
C LEU A 111 -10.57 -4.08 23.20
N VAL A 112 -9.44 -3.59 23.71
CA VAL A 112 -8.83 -4.08 24.96
C VAL A 112 -9.74 -3.90 26.17
N ILE A 113 -10.55 -2.83 26.21
CA ILE A 113 -11.55 -2.59 27.26
C ILE A 113 -12.61 -3.70 27.27
N THR A 114 -12.99 -4.19 26.09
CA THR A 114 -14.08 -5.16 25.94
C THR A 114 -13.64 -6.62 25.94
N ARG A 115 -12.38 -6.90 25.57
CA ARG A 115 -11.86 -8.25 25.31
C ARG A 115 -10.88 -8.76 26.34
N LEU A 116 -10.28 -7.88 27.15
CA LEU A 116 -9.31 -8.27 28.15
C LEU A 116 -9.88 -8.00 29.55
N GLU A 117 -9.82 -8.99 30.42
CA GLU A 117 -10.20 -8.85 31.83
C GLU A 117 -9.03 -8.33 32.69
N ASP A 118 -7.80 -8.66 32.29
CA ASP A 118 -6.56 -8.25 32.95
C ASP A 118 -6.26 -6.76 32.71
N GLU A 119 -6.20 -6.00 33.79
CA GLU A 119 -5.95 -4.55 33.77
C GLU A 119 -4.52 -4.19 33.38
N ASP A 120 -3.53 -5.00 33.78
CA ASP A 120 -2.12 -4.79 33.41
C ASP A 120 -1.92 -5.03 31.91
N MET A 121 -2.56 -6.06 31.35
CA MET A 121 -2.53 -6.31 29.90
C MET A 121 -3.22 -5.20 29.10
N ARG A 122 -4.34 -4.66 29.60
CA ARG A 122 -4.97 -3.48 28.96
C ARG A 122 -4.02 -2.30 28.96
N ALA A 123 -3.42 -1.98 30.10
CA ALA A 123 -2.50 -0.85 30.23
C ALA A 123 -1.28 -1.02 29.31
N LEU A 124 -0.76 -2.24 29.19
CA LEU A 124 0.38 -2.58 28.33
C LEU A 124 0.08 -2.40 26.83
N LEU A 125 -1.11 -2.77 26.37
CA LEU A 125 -1.49 -2.71 24.95
C LEU A 125 -2.04 -1.36 24.51
N SER A 126 -2.58 -0.58 25.44
CA SER A 126 -3.18 0.72 25.14
C SER A 126 -2.15 1.80 24.78
N ASN A 127 -2.62 2.95 24.28
CA ASN A 127 -1.81 4.15 24.03
C ASN A 127 -0.60 3.89 23.10
N GLY A 128 -0.74 2.97 22.14
CA GLY A 128 0.31 2.64 21.20
C GLY A 128 1.23 1.48 21.60
N GLY A 129 1.06 0.92 22.80
CA GLY A 129 1.85 -0.22 23.27
C GLY A 129 1.71 -1.44 22.36
N ALA A 130 0.50 -1.73 21.89
CA ALA A 130 0.25 -2.85 20.98
C ALA A 130 1.03 -2.75 19.66
N TYR A 131 1.18 -1.56 19.08
CA TYR A 131 1.94 -1.42 17.84
C TYR A 131 3.42 -1.75 18.04
N GLY A 132 4.01 -1.34 19.18
CA GLY A 132 5.39 -1.66 19.53
C GLY A 132 5.62 -3.13 19.86
N LEU A 133 4.64 -3.78 20.49
CA LEU A 133 4.70 -5.19 20.90
C LEU A 133 4.35 -6.17 19.77
N ALA A 134 3.83 -5.67 18.64
CA ALA A 134 3.50 -6.47 17.46
C ALA A 134 4.70 -7.27 16.93
N SER A 135 5.89 -6.68 17.01
CA SER A 135 7.16 -7.27 16.58
C SER A 135 8.02 -7.61 17.79
N GLY A 136 8.25 -8.89 18.07
CA GLY A 136 9.15 -9.29 19.17
C GLY A 136 8.79 -10.56 19.93
N GLY A 137 7.88 -11.38 19.40
CA GLY A 137 7.50 -12.64 20.06
C GLY A 137 6.61 -12.47 21.29
N PHE A 138 6.09 -11.26 21.55
CA PHE A 138 5.15 -11.00 22.63
C PHE A 138 3.95 -11.95 22.57
N ILE A 139 3.31 -12.09 21.40
CA ILE A 139 2.19 -13.02 21.21
C ILE A 139 2.60 -14.45 21.56
N THR A 140 3.80 -14.88 21.17
CA THR A 140 4.33 -16.23 21.50
C THR A 140 4.65 -16.39 22.99
N SER A 141 4.97 -15.31 23.70
CA SER A 141 5.18 -15.35 25.15
C SER A 141 3.88 -15.66 25.92
N LEU A 142 2.72 -15.40 25.31
CA LEU A 142 1.40 -15.68 25.87
C LEU A 142 0.95 -17.13 25.72
N ASN A 143 1.73 -18.02 25.10
CA ASN A 143 1.37 -19.44 24.89
C ASN A 143 1.00 -20.21 26.19
N HIS A 144 1.37 -19.67 27.35
CA HIS A 144 1.01 -20.23 28.66
C HIS A 144 -0.46 -20.02 29.02
N ASP A 145 -1.14 -19.05 28.39
CA ASP A 145 -2.57 -18.77 28.53
C ASP A 145 -3.23 -18.67 27.13
N PRO A 146 -3.83 -19.77 26.64
CA PRO A 146 -4.45 -19.81 25.33
C PRO A 146 -5.64 -18.85 25.17
N ALA A 147 -6.36 -18.54 26.26
CA ALA A 147 -7.52 -17.66 26.21
C ALA A 147 -7.05 -16.20 26.03
N LEU A 148 -6.04 -15.79 26.79
CA LEU A 148 -5.42 -14.48 26.66
C LEU A 148 -4.74 -14.32 25.29
N GLU A 149 -4.00 -15.33 24.83
CA GLU A 149 -3.34 -15.31 23.52
C GLU A 149 -4.38 -15.11 22.39
N ALA A 150 -5.51 -15.84 22.43
CA ALA A 150 -6.58 -15.69 21.46
C ALA A 150 -7.26 -14.30 21.52
N ALA A 151 -7.49 -13.77 22.73
CA ALA A 151 -8.04 -12.43 22.91
C ALA A 151 -7.13 -11.34 22.35
N VAL A 152 -5.81 -11.44 22.57
CA VAL A 152 -4.82 -10.53 22.02
C VAL A 152 -4.75 -10.67 20.49
N LYS A 153 -4.63 -11.88 19.94
CA LYS A 153 -4.58 -12.11 18.49
C LYS A 153 -5.81 -11.55 17.77
N SER A 154 -7.01 -11.83 18.27
CA SER A 154 -8.25 -11.30 17.66
C SER A 154 -8.32 -9.78 17.74
N THR A 155 -7.81 -9.17 18.82
CA THR A 155 -7.72 -7.70 18.96
C THR A 155 -6.80 -7.09 17.90
N TYR A 156 -5.65 -7.72 17.64
CA TYR A 156 -4.73 -7.29 16.56
C TYR A 156 -5.36 -7.49 15.18
N ALA A 157 -5.96 -8.66 14.92
CA ALA A 157 -6.58 -8.98 13.65
C ALA A 157 -7.68 -7.98 13.27
N ASP A 158 -8.60 -7.70 14.19
CA ASP A 158 -9.70 -6.75 13.93
C ASP A 158 -9.22 -5.30 13.79
N SER A 159 -8.16 -4.93 14.52
CA SER A 159 -7.56 -3.60 14.40
C SER A 159 -6.86 -3.41 13.04
N LEU A 160 -6.15 -4.43 12.56
CA LEU A 160 -5.56 -4.45 11.21
C LEU A 160 -6.63 -4.45 10.13
N LYS A 161 -7.70 -5.22 10.30
CA LYS A 161 -8.83 -5.27 9.37
C LYS A 161 -9.43 -3.89 9.13
N LEU A 162 -9.61 -3.09 10.19
CA LEU A 162 -10.09 -1.72 10.05
C LEU A 162 -9.11 -0.85 9.25
N ALA A 163 -7.82 -0.96 9.50
CA ALA A 163 -6.80 -0.23 8.73
C ALA A 163 -6.83 -0.61 7.24
N TRP A 164 -7.00 -1.89 6.91
CA TRP A 164 -7.15 -2.35 5.53
C TRP A 164 -8.43 -1.83 4.88
N GLN A 165 -9.56 -1.83 5.60
CA GLN A 165 -10.82 -1.28 5.10
C GLN A 165 -10.70 0.21 4.77
N VAL A 166 -10.00 0.99 5.60
CA VAL A 166 -9.70 2.39 5.29
C VAL A 166 -8.81 2.50 4.05
N GLY A 167 -7.84 1.59 3.89
CA GLY A 167 -7.00 1.48 2.68
C GLY A 167 -7.80 1.23 1.39
N ILE A 168 -8.92 0.48 1.46
CA ILE A 168 -9.86 0.33 0.34
C ILE A 168 -10.43 1.71 -0.05
N GLY A 169 -10.85 2.51 0.92
CA GLY A 169 -11.36 3.87 0.69
C GLY A 169 -10.34 4.75 -0.05
N PHE A 170 -9.09 4.78 0.40
CA PHE A 170 -8.01 5.50 -0.28
C PHE A 170 -7.76 4.98 -1.70
N SER A 171 -7.86 3.67 -1.90
CA SER A 171 -7.69 3.05 -3.22
C SER A 171 -8.82 3.43 -4.17
N LEU A 172 -10.06 3.47 -3.71
CA LEU A 172 -11.22 3.91 -4.51
C LEU A 172 -11.10 5.39 -4.91
N VAL A 173 -10.66 6.26 -4.00
CA VAL A 173 -10.36 7.66 -4.35
C VAL A 173 -9.29 7.72 -5.44
N GLY A 174 -8.23 6.91 -5.33
CA GLY A 174 -7.21 6.82 -6.36
C GLY A 174 -7.73 6.31 -7.71
N VAL A 175 -8.69 5.37 -7.72
CA VAL A 175 -9.36 4.92 -8.93
C VAL A 175 -10.13 6.07 -9.58
N ILE A 176 -10.90 6.83 -8.80
CA ILE A 176 -11.65 7.99 -9.28
C ILE A 176 -10.70 9.05 -9.85
N LEU A 177 -9.61 9.36 -9.15
CA LEU A 177 -8.58 10.29 -9.64
C LEU A 177 -7.91 9.78 -10.92
N SER A 178 -7.68 8.47 -11.04
CA SER A 178 -7.12 7.85 -12.25
C SER A 178 -8.08 7.86 -13.44
N LEU A 179 -9.39 7.94 -13.19
CA LEU A 179 -10.38 8.17 -14.24
C LEU A 179 -10.38 9.64 -14.69
N ALA A 180 -10.09 10.58 -13.79
CA ALA A 180 -10.02 12.00 -14.10
C ALA A 180 -8.73 12.43 -14.82
N THR A 181 -7.66 11.63 -14.78
CA THR A 181 -6.41 11.97 -15.48
C THR A 181 -6.60 11.93 -17.00
N LYS A 182 -6.19 13.02 -17.66
CA LYS A 182 -6.18 13.12 -19.12
C LYS A 182 -5.19 12.10 -19.68
N GLU A 183 -5.60 11.45 -20.76
CA GLU A 183 -4.74 10.54 -21.49
C GLU A 183 -3.68 11.35 -22.24
N ILE A 184 -2.41 11.14 -21.89
CA ILE A 184 -1.27 11.73 -22.61
C ILE A 184 -0.81 10.68 -23.63
N PRO A 185 -1.01 10.89 -24.94
CA PRO A 185 -0.42 10.04 -25.97
C PRO A 185 1.10 10.20 -25.95
N ARG A 186 1.84 9.09 -26.08
CA ARG A 186 3.29 9.11 -26.23
C ARG A 186 3.65 9.88 -27.52
N ARG A 187 4.55 10.88 -27.47
CA ARG A 187 5.11 11.49 -28.69
C ARG A 187 5.80 10.39 -29.51
N THR A 188 5.36 10.23 -30.76
CA THR A 188 5.93 9.30 -31.76
C THR A 188 6.99 9.94 -32.66
N GLU A 189 7.56 11.09 -32.28
CA GLU A 189 8.64 11.70 -33.07
C GLU A 189 9.98 11.42 -32.42
N LEU A 190 10.62 10.32 -32.86
CA LEU A 190 12.07 10.35 -33.03
C LEU A 190 12.33 11.40 -34.12
N GLY A 191 13.08 12.44 -33.78
CA GLY A 191 13.49 13.46 -34.73
C GLY A 191 14.44 12.87 -35.79
N ASP A 192 13.88 12.38 -36.88
CA ASP A 192 14.56 12.32 -38.18
C ASP A 192 14.47 13.70 -38.85
N ALA A 193 15.08 14.74 -38.25
CA ALA A 193 15.09 16.07 -38.87
C ALA A 193 16.16 17.04 -38.31
N VAL A 194 17.40 16.61 -38.07
CA VAL A 194 18.54 17.56 -37.98
C VAL A 194 19.80 16.92 -38.57
N TRP A 195 19.83 16.62 -39.87
CA TRP A 195 21.06 16.32 -40.60
C TRP A 195 21.09 16.78 -42.07
N LEU A 196 20.18 17.66 -42.53
CA LEU A 196 20.34 18.35 -43.82
C LEU A 196 19.75 19.75 -43.75
N GLY A 197 20.61 20.77 -43.79
CA GLY A 197 20.28 22.19 -43.82
C GLY A 197 21.42 23.04 -43.30
#